data_AF-A0A0P9BK87-F1
#
_entry.id   AF-A0A0P9BK87-F1
#
_cell.length_a   1.000
_cell.length_b   1.000
_cell.length_c   1.000
_cell.angle_alpha   90.00
_cell.angle_beta   90.00
_cell.angle_gamma   90.00
#
_symmetry.space_group_name_H-M   'P 1'
#
loop_
_entity.id
_entity.type
_entity.pdbx_description
1 polymer ?
#
loop_
_entity_poly.entity_id
_entity_poly.type
_entity_poly.pdbx_seq_one_letter_code
_entity_poly.pdbx_strand_id
1 'polypeptide(L)'
;MKEMRVIPFVLIFIILSSGCLQATSSLSESTPFAPESSETMSSSQEISEVSCIRPGYGEFNAKNIFFNLTDEHERLEESLAFLMPPNNTINVKGLLVAKKYTVNQKECYYEGNVEFKAFLGDSNFSNSWSFVQSKLRKVENISVEILPKETTISKNKNATFEIKIKTENVRIGEMYYIYIVALGENGWKSWARIEVKIWGLEKTSH
;
A
#
# COMPACT_ATOMS: atom_id res chain seq x y z
N MET A 1 -29.69 30.71 31.10
CA MET A 1 -28.65 31.21 30.17
C MET A 1 -27.42 31.49 31.01
N LYS A 2 -26.37 30.67 30.87
CA LYS A 2 -25.18 30.70 31.71
C LYS A 2 -24.02 31.13 30.83
N GLU A 3 -23.37 32.22 31.23
CA GLU A 3 -22.38 32.93 30.45
C GLU A 3 -21.11 32.11 30.16
N MET A 4 -20.58 32.38 28.97
CA MET A 4 -19.39 31.82 28.35
C MET A 4 -18.14 32.40 29.02
N ARG A 5 -17.21 31.54 29.47
CA ARG A 5 -15.82 31.95 29.74
C ARG A 5 -14.91 31.27 28.73
N VAL A 6 -14.47 32.06 27.75
CA VAL A 6 -13.45 31.68 26.77
C VAL A 6 -12.08 31.96 27.41
N ILE A 7 -11.25 30.92 27.51
CA ILE A 7 -9.87 31.02 28.00
C ILE A 7 -8.98 31.32 26.78
N PRO A 8 -8.18 32.39 26.76
CA PRO A 8 -7.25 32.64 25.67
C PRO A 8 -6.01 31.73 25.80
N PHE A 9 -5.78 30.89 24.80
CA PHE A 9 -4.52 30.18 24.61
C PHE A 9 -3.46 31.16 24.11
N VAL A 10 -2.43 31.39 24.92
CA VAL A 10 -1.22 32.12 24.55
C VAL A 10 -0.32 31.18 23.77
N LEU A 11 -0.10 31.46 22.48
CA LEU A 11 0.82 30.76 21.58
C LEU A 11 2.18 31.46 21.63
N ILE A 12 3.19 30.78 22.17
CA ILE A 12 4.58 31.26 22.18
C ILE A 12 5.24 30.85 20.86
N PHE A 13 5.61 31.83 20.05
CA PHE A 13 6.49 31.66 18.88
C PHE A 13 7.95 31.71 19.34
N ILE A 14 8.71 30.62 19.12
CA ILE A 14 10.16 30.62 19.26
C ILE A 14 10.76 30.78 17.85
N ILE A 15 11.31 31.96 17.57
CA ILE A 15 12.11 32.26 16.39
C ILE A 15 13.57 31.99 16.76
N LEU A 16 14.18 30.97 16.15
CA LEU A 16 15.62 30.76 16.20
C LEU A 16 16.23 31.39 14.94
N SER A 17 16.69 32.63 15.05
CA SER A 17 17.61 33.24 14.10
C SER A 17 19.00 33.32 14.74
N SER A 18 19.96 32.63 14.14
CA SER A 18 21.40 32.81 14.36
C SER A 18 22.01 32.50 13.00
N GLY A 19 22.60 33.43 12.26
CA GLY A 19 23.45 34.52 12.70
C GLY A 19 24.83 34.23 12.12
N CYS A 20 25.13 34.86 10.98
CA CYS A 20 26.37 34.73 10.22
C CYS A 20 27.61 35.04 11.05
N LEU A 21 28.70 34.33 10.78
CA LEU A 21 30.06 34.76 11.07
C LEU A 21 30.92 34.54 9.82
N GLN A 22 31.14 35.63 9.09
CA GLN A 22 32.25 35.77 8.15
C GLN A 22 33.50 36.17 8.94
N ALA A 23 34.64 35.58 8.59
CA ALA A 23 35.94 36.20 8.75
C ALA A 23 36.84 35.81 7.57
N THR A 24 37.36 36.83 6.90
CA THR A 24 38.32 36.87 5.79
C THR A 24 39.72 36.45 6.30
N SER A 25 40.66 35.94 5.50
CA SER A 25 41.40 36.66 4.46
C SER A 25 42.55 35.77 3.93
N SER A 26 42.88 35.86 2.65
CA SER A 26 44.23 36.25 2.20
C SER A 26 44.24 36.40 0.68
N LEU A 27 44.79 37.54 0.26
CA LEU A 27 44.97 38.03 -1.08
C LEU A 27 46.31 37.51 -1.61
N SER A 28 46.38 36.99 -2.84
CA SER A 28 47.59 37.10 -3.65
C SER A 28 47.20 37.36 -5.10
N GLU A 29 47.74 38.45 -5.62
CA GLU A 29 47.43 39.09 -6.89
C GLU A 29 48.51 38.77 -7.94
N SER A 30 48.18 39.06 -9.22
CA SER A 30 49.02 39.21 -10.43
C SER A 30 49.17 37.96 -11.32
N THR A 31 48.96 37.97 -12.65
CA THR A 31 48.51 38.95 -13.68
C THR A 31 48.28 38.16 -15.00
N PRO A 32 47.78 38.75 -16.11
CA PRO A 32 46.85 38.10 -17.04
C PRO A 32 47.49 37.61 -18.35
N PHE A 33 46.89 36.56 -18.94
CA PHE A 33 46.92 36.31 -20.38
C PHE A 33 45.62 35.59 -20.80
N ALA A 34 44.76 36.30 -21.54
CA ALA A 34 43.78 35.71 -22.45
C ALA A 34 44.43 35.68 -23.85
N PRO A 35 44.10 34.70 -24.72
CA PRO A 35 42.83 34.76 -25.43
C PRO A 35 42.12 33.41 -25.65
N GLU A 36 40.81 33.52 -25.83
CA GLU A 36 39.96 32.76 -26.76
C GLU A 36 40.25 31.26 -26.97
N SER A 37 39.41 30.41 -26.37
CA SER A 37 38.61 29.47 -27.16
C SER A 37 37.46 28.97 -26.29
N SER A 38 36.29 29.40 -26.69
CA SER A 38 35.00 28.85 -26.35
C SER A 38 34.93 27.38 -26.76
N GLU A 39 35.19 26.49 -25.81
CA GLU A 39 34.61 25.15 -25.83
C GLU A 39 33.80 24.98 -24.55
N THR A 40 32.59 25.51 -24.63
CA THR A 40 31.48 25.03 -23.80
C THR A 40 31.34 23.55 -24.10
N MET A 41 32.04 22.69 -23.35
CA MET A 41 31.62 21.30 -23.22
C MET A 41 30.26 21.34 -22.54
N SER A 42 29.22 21.46 -23.37
CA SER A 42 27.89 20.98 -23.05
C SER A 42 28.07 19.50 -22.78
N SER A 43 28.39 19.18 -21.52
CA SER A 43 28.06 17.88 -20.95
C SER A 43 26.55 17.82 -21.02
N SER A 44 26.05 17.40 -22.17
CA SER A 44 24.74 16.81 -22.37
C SER A 44 24.71 15.61 -21.44
N GLN A 45 24.48 15.89 -20.16
CA GLN A 45 24.08 14.91 -19.19
C GLN A 45 22.75 14.45 -19.75
N GLU A 46 22.79 13.36 -20.52
CA GLU A 46 21.62 12.60 -20.87
C GLU A 46 20.89 12.46 -19.54
N ILE A 47 19.76 13.16 -19.42
CA ILE A 47 18.86 13.00 -18.30
C ILE A 47 18.34 11.58 -18.52
N SER A 48 19.10 10.61 -18.00
CA SER A 48 18.72 9.20 -17.91
C SER A 48 17.28 9.23 -17.49
N GLU A 49 16.38 8.86 -18.39
CA GLU A 49 14.94 8.89 -18.13
C GLU A 49 14.74 8.24 -16.76
N VAL A 50 14.30 9.03 -15.79
CA VAL A 50 14.17 8.52 -14.43
C VAL A 50 13.10 7.44 -14.49
N SER A 51 13.55 6.19 -14.46
CA SER A 51 12.69 5.02 -14.47
C SER A 51 11.86 5.02 -13.19
N CYS A 52 10.58 4.66 -13.32
CA CYS A 52 9.68 4.50 -12.18
C CYS A 52 10.08 3.25 -11.38
N ILE A 53 11.16 3.36 -10.62
CA ILE A 53 11.63 2.33 -9.67
C ILE A 53 10.69 2.33 -8.48
N ARG A 54 10.19 1.15 -8.13
CA ARG A 54 9.14 1.04 -7.11
C ARG A 54 9.77 1.06 -5.71
N PRO A 55 9.10 1.67 -4.70
CA PRO A 55 9.57 1.65 -3.33
C PRO A 55 9.92 0.23 -2.85
N GLY A 56 11.15 0.06 -2.37
CA GLY A 56 11.65 -1.22 -1.87
C GLY A 56 11.64 -2.36 -2.87
N TYR A 57 11.61 -2.10 -4.18
CA TYR A 57 11.61 -3.14 -5.22
C TYR A 57 10.49 -4.19 -5.05
N GLY A 58 9.33 -3.77 -4.53
CA GLY A 58 8.19 -4.66 -4.27
C GLY A 58 8.27 -5.44 -2.96
N GLU A 59 9.22 -5.09 -2.07
CA GLU A 59 9.26 -5.56 -0.68
C GLU A 59 8.18 -4.89 0.18
N PHE A 60 7.78 -3.67 -0.15
CA PHE A 60 6.77 -2.95 0.63
C PHE A 60 5.36 -3.14 0.07
N ASN A 61 4.38 -3.29 0.97
CA ASN A 61 2.97 -3.31 0.62
C ASN A 61 2.59 -1.99 -0.08
N ALA A 62 2.12 -2.06 -1.32
CA ALA A 62 1.62 -0.88 -2.02
C ALA A 62 0.36 -0.28 -1.34
N LYS A 63 -0.37 -1.09 -0.56
CA LYS A 63 -1.61 -0.69 0.14
C LYS A 63 -2.59 -0.03 -0.81
N ASN A 64 -2.93 -0.76 -1.86
CA ASN A 64 -3.86 -0.30 -2.90
C ASN A 64 -4.98 -1.32 -3.17
N ILE A 65 -5.15 -2.31 -2.28
CA ILE A 65 -6.31 -3.19 -2.25
C ILE A 65 -7.22 -2.73 -1.12
N PHE A 66 -8.49 -2.56 -1.44
CA PHE A 66 -9.54 -2.22 -0.49
C PHE A 66 -10.73 -3.15 -0.67
N PHE A 67 -11.46 -3.40 0.41
CA PHE A 67 -12.71 -4.13 0.38
C PHE A 67 -13.88 -3.20 0.63
N ASN A 68 -15.01 -3.55 0.05
CA ASN A 68 -16.30 -2.93 0.31
C ASN A 68 -17.30 -3.99 0.78
N LEU A 69 -17.97 -3.71 1.90
CA LEU A 69 -18.98 -4.57 2.53
C LEU A 69 -20.36 -4.44 1.88
N THR A 70 -20.73 -3.29 1.32
CA THR A 70 -22.07 -3.06 0.73
C THR A 70 -22.05 -2.00 -0.37
N ASP A 71 -23.00 -2.06 -1.31
CA ASP A 71 -23.18 -1.03 -2.34
C ASP A 71 -23.57 0.34 -1.76
N GLU A 72 -23.96 0.40 -0.48
CA GLU A 72 -24.43 1.61 0.21
C GLU A 72 -23.39 2.27 1.12
N HIS A 73 -22.29 1.58 1.46
CA HIS A 73 -21.24 2.13 2.32
C HIS A 73 -19.96 2.37 1.51
N GLU A 74 -19.59 3.63 1.33
CA GLU A 74 -18.34 4.06 0.67
C GLU A 74 -17.07 3.76 1.48
N ARG A 75 -17.17 3.00 2.58
CA ARG A 75 -16.04 2.71 3.46
C ARG A 75 -15.17 1.61 2.87
N LEU A 76 -14.06 2.04 2.29
CA LEU A 76 -12.98 1.21 1.81
C LEU A 76 -12.08 0.77 2.98
N GLU A 77 -12.00 -0.53 3.24
CA GLU A 77 -11.18 -1.09 4.33
C GLU A 77 -10.06 -2.01 3.80
N GLU A 78 -8.86 -1.93 4.39
CA GLU A 78 -7.74 -2.85 4.08
C GLU A 78 -7.85 -4.19 4.82
N SER A 79 -8.76 -4.28 5.80
CA SER A 79 -9.02 -5.49 6.59
C SER A 79 -10.51 -5.61 6.89
N LEU A 80 -11.10 -6.76 6.61
CA LEU A 80 -12.48 -7.08 7.00
C LEU A 80 -12.51 -8.23 8.00
N ALA A 81 -13.56 -8.31 8.81
CA ALA A 81 -13.79 -9.41 9.72
C ALA A 81 -15.24 -9.91 9.61
N PHE A 82 -15.41 -11.22 9.49
CA PHE A 82 -16.70 -11.89 9.40
C PHE A 82 -16.85 -12.96 10.46
N LEU A 83 -18.07 -13.07 10.96
CA LEU A 83 -18.51 -14.15 11.84
C LEU A 83 -19.42 -15.05 10.99
N MET A 84 -18.92 -16.22 10.55
CA MET A 84 -19.65 -17.11 9.64
C MET A 84 -19.97 -18.49 10.23
N PRO A 85 -21.17 -19.05 9.99
CA PRO A 85 -21.44 -20.44 10.27
C PRO A 85 -20.80 -21.38 9.24
N PRO A 86 -20.61 -22.67 9.57
CA PRO A 86 -20.30 -23.70 8.58
C PRO A 86 -21.36 -23.77 7.47
N ASN A 87 -20.96 -24.23 6.28
CA ASN A 87 -21.81 -24.39 5.09
C ASN A 87 -22.48 -23.09 4.61
N ASN A 88 -21.79 -21.96 4.76
CA ASN A 88 -22.26 -20.67 4.28
C ASN A 88 -21.32 -20.12 3.21
N THR A 89 -21.82 -19.16 2.43
CA THR A 89 -21.05 -18.46 1.40
C THR A 89 -21.22 -16.97 1.58
N ILE A 90 -20.12 -16.23 1.49
CA ILE A 90 -20.14 -14.77 1.36
C ILE A 90 -19.41 -14.36 0.08
N ASN A 91 -19.84 -13.22 -0.46
CA ASN A 91 -19.18 -12.55 -1.56
C ASN A 91 -18.70 -11.19 -1.07
N VAL A 92 -17.42 -10.89 -1.26
CA VAL A 92 -16.80 -9.63 -0.85
C VAL A 92 -16.35 -8.89 -2.10
N LYS A 93 -16.80 -7.64 -2.26
CA LYS A 93 -16.34 -6.78 -3.36
C LYS A 93 -15.01 -6.14 -2.97
N GLY A 94 -14.08 -6.12 -3.91
CA GLY A 94 -12.77 -5.52 -3.78
C GLY A 94 -12.52 -4.45 -4.84
N LEU A 95 -11.66 -3.49 -4.49
CA LEU A 95 -11.18 -2.43 -5.34
C LEU A 95 -9.65 -2.42 -5.31
N LEU A 96 -9.03 -2.50 -6.48
CA LEU A 96 -7.61 -2.31 -6.68
C LEU A 96 -7.37 -0.96 -7.36
N VAL A 97 -6.60 -0.09 -6.72
CA VAL A 97 -6.36 1.29 -7.16
C VAL A 97 -4.97 1.45 -7.77
N ALA A 98 -4.87 2.18 -8.88
CA ALA A 98 -3.57 2.64 -9.39
C ALA A 98 -3.02 3.74 -8.48
N LYS A 99 -2.34 3.34 -7.41
CA LYS A 99 -1.89 4.26 -6.37
C LYS A 99 -0.65 5.03 -6.82
N LYS A 100 -0.68 6.35 -6.61
CA LYS A 100 0.43 7.25 -6.88
C LYS A 100 1.56 7.08 -5.87
N TYR A 101 2.80 7.19 -6.34
CA TYR A 101 4.00 7.37 -5.52
C TYR A 101 4.97 8.32 -6.24
N THR A 102 5.98 8.83 -5.52
CA THR A 102 6.94 9.79 -6.06
C THR A 102 8.36 9.26 -5.91
N VAL A 103 9.15 9.35 -6.98
CA VAL A 103 10.58 9.02 -6.99
C VAL A 103 11.33 10.12 -7.72
N ASN A 104 12.34 10.72 -7.09
CA ASN A 104 13.12 11.82 -7.65
C ASN A 104 12.23 12.93 -8.26
N GLN A 105 11.20 13.35 -7.53
CA GLN A 105 10.22 14.38 -7.96
C GLN A 105 9.34 13.99 -9.17
N LYS A 106 9.48 12.79 -9.71
CA LYS A 106 8.59 12.23 -10.74
C LYS A 106 7.44 11.47 -10.09
N GLU A 107 6.22 11.76 -10.54
CA GLU A 107 5.04 10.98 -10.17
C GLU A 107 4.99 9.66 -10.96
N CYS A 108 4.80 8.56 -10.25
CA CYS A 108 4.69 7.21 -10.78
C CYS A 108 3.46 6.52 -10.16
N TYR A 109 3.05 5.39 -10.75
CA TYR A 109 1.86 4.67 -10.33
C TYR A 109 2.14 3.18 -10.19
N TYR A 110 1.52 2.53 -9.21
CA TYR A 110 1.42 1.08 -9.18
C TYR A 110 0.40 0.66 -10.23
N GLU A 111 0.90 0.33 -11.42
CA GLU A 111 0.09 0.01 -12.59
C GLU A 111 0.60 -1.23 -13.34
N GLY A 112 -0.13 -1.62 -14.39
CA GLY A 112 0.15 -2.77 -15.25
C GLY A 112 -0.84 -3.91 -15.06
N ASN A 113 -0.51 -5.05 -15.65
CA ASN A 113 -1.23 -6.31 -15.42
C ASN A 113 -0.99 -6.83 -14.00
N VAL A 114 -2.02 -7.42 -13.42
CA VAL A 114 -2.05 -7.85 -12.02
C VAL A 114 -2.70 -9.21 -11.92
N GLU A 115 -2.02 -10.14 -11.26
CA GLU A 115 -2.57 -11.45 -10.88
C GLU A 115 -3.00 -11.41 -9.41
N PHE A 116 -4.21 -11.88 -9.10
CA PHE A 116 -4.71 -12.03 -7.75
C PHE A 116 -4.51 -13.45 -7.24
N LYS A 117 -4.03 -13.57 -5.98
CA LYS A 117 -3.89 -14.84 -5.27
C LYS A 117 -4.48 -14.75 -3.87
N ALA A 118 -5.08 -15.85 -3.43
CA ALA A 118 -5.51 -16.04 -2.05
C ALA A 118 -4.55 -16.97 -1.32
N PHE A 119 -4.25 -16.64 -0.07
CA PHE A 119 -3.45 -17.45 0.84
C PHE A 119 -4.07 -17.45 2.23
N LEU A 120 -3.73 -18.44 3.05
CA LEU A 120 -3.91 -18.35 4.49
C LEU A 120 -2.63 -17.82 5.12
N GLY A 121 -2.76 -17.02 6.19
CA GLY A 121 -1.65 -16.52 6.98
C GLY A 121 -1.92 -16.58 8.48
N ASP A 122 -1.15 -15.82 9.25
CA ASP A 122 -1.38 -15.62 10.67
C ASP A 122 -2.09 -14.28 10.97
N SER A 123 -2.27 -13.99 12.25
CA SER A 123 -2.86 -12.73 12.71
C SER A 123 -1.94 -11.52 12.55
N ASN A 124 -0.67 -11.71 12.20
CA ASN A 124 0.31 -10.62 12.15
C ASN A 124 0.31 -9.97 10.77
N PHE A 125 -0.21 -8.76 10.70
CA PHE A 125 -0.15 -7.95 9.49
C PHE A 125 1.15 -7.13 9.46
N SER A 126 1.94 -7.28 8.38
CA SER A 126 3.18 -6.53 8.17
C SER A 126 3.16 -5.83 6.82
N ASN A 127 3.91 -4.74 6.71
CA ASN A 127 4.14 -4.03 5.45
C ASN A 127 5.32 -4.60 4.64
N SER A 128 6.05 -5.58 5.19
CA SER A 128 7.18 -6.25 4.53
C SER A 128 6.74 -7.56 3.90
N TRP A 129 7.02 -7.71 2.62
CA TRP A 129 6.68 -8.90 1.84
C TRP A 129 7.46 -10.11 2.31
N SER A 130 8.77 -10.00 2.55
CA SER A 130 9.59 -11.10 3.07
C SER A 130 9.04 -11.66 4.38
N PHE A 131 8.57 -10.80 5.29
CA PHE A 131 7.88 -11.21 6.51
C PHE A 131 6.57 -11.95 6.20
N VAL A 132 5.69 -11.34 5.40
CA VAL A 132 4.36 -11.91 5.11
C VAL A 132 4.48 -13.24 4.37
N GLN A 133 5.29 -13.27 3.30
CA GLN A 133 5.51 -14.45 2.46
C GLN A 133 5.94 -15.66 3.27
N SER A 134 6.82 -15.49 4.26
CA SER A 134 7.30 -16.59 5.12
C SER A 134 6.19 -17.29 5.92
N LYS A 135 5.02 -16.65 6.04
CA LYS A 135 3.87 -17.13 6.81
C LYS A 135 2.67 -17.52 5.96
N LEU A 136 2.72 -17.24 4.65
CA LEU A 136 1.64 -17.59 3.74
C LEU A 136 1.68 -19.09 3.44
N ARG A 137 0.51 -19.71 3.51
CA ARG A 137 0.27 -21.10 3.10
C ARG A 137 -0.86 -21.16 2.09
N LYS A 138 -0.92 -22.26 1.34
CA LYS A 138 -2.03 -22.51 0.42
C LYS A 138 -3.36 -22.52 1.17
N VAL A 139 -4.42 -22.13 0.48
CA VAL A 139 -5.77 -22.16 1.02
C VAL A 139 -6.21 -23.62 1.17
N GLU A 140 -6.58 -24.00 2.39
CA GLU A 140 -7.01 -25.36 2.78
C GLU A 140 -8.17 -25.25 3.78
N ASN A 141 -9.06 -26.25 3.80
CA ASN A 141 -10.25 -26.37 4.69
C ASN A 141 -11.35 -25.28 4.52
N ILE A 142 -11.04 -24.16 3.87
CA ILE A 142 -11.98 -23.12 3.44
C ILE A 142 -11.86 -22.92 1.93
N SER A 143 -12.94 -22.60 1.23
CA SER A 143 -12.89 -22.30 -0.20
C SER A 143 -12.79 -20.79 -0.41
N VAL A 144 -11.81 -20.35 -1.18
CA VAL A 144 -11.65 -18.94 -1.57
C VAL A 144 -11.43 -18.86 -3.07
N GLU A 145 -12.30 -18.13 -3.76
CA GLU A 145 -12.23 -17.88 -5.20
C GLU A 145 -12.22 -16.37 -5.45
N ILE A 146 -11.35 -15.90 -6.37
CA ILE A 146 -11.24 -14.49 -6.75
C ILE A 146 -11.59 -14.35 -8.23
N LEU A 147 -12.49 -13.42 -8.55
CA LEU A 147 -12.94 -13.12 -9.91
C LEU A 147 -12.87 -11.61 -10.21
N PRO A 148 -12.23 -11.18 -11.31
CA PRO A 148 -11.36 -11.98 -12.16
C PRO A 148 -10.05 -12.35 -11.44
N LYS A 149 -9.36 -13.40 -11.90
CA LYS A 149 -8.02 -13.77 -11.37
C LYS A 149 -6.93 -12.81 -11.83
N GLU A 150 -7.14 -12.14 -12.95
CA GLU A 150 -6.21 -11.19 -13.54
C GLU A 150 -6.96 -9.92 -13.93
N THR A 151 -6.27 -8.79 -13.85
CA THR A 151 -6.81 -7.49 -14.27
C THR A 151 -5.69 -6.57 -14.73
N THR A 152 -6.06 -5.39 -15.21
CA THR A 152 -5.10 -4.34 -15.59
C THR A 152 -5.55 -3.02 -14.99
N ILE A 153 -4.64 -2.35 -14.31
CA ILE A 153 -4.85 -1.01 -13.74
C ILE A 153 -3.87 0.00 -14.35
N SER A 154 -4.28 1.26 -14.42
CA SER A 154 -3.44 2.39 -14.86
C SER A 154 -3.87 3.67 -14.15
N LYS A 155 -3.07 4.75 -14.25
CA LYS A 155 -3.32 6.05 -13.59
C LYS A 155 -4.80 6.49 -13.48
N ASN A 156 -5.60 6.26 -14.52
CA ASN A 156 -7.02 6.67 -14.57
C ASN A 156 -8.00 5.49 -14.61
N LYS A 157 -7.52 4.26 -14.37
CA LYS A 157 -8.30 3.03 -14.46
C LYS A 157 -7.97 2.14 -13.26
N ASN A 158 -8.91 2.13 -12.31
CA ASN A 158 -8.92 1.16 -11.22
C ASN A 158 -9.60 -0.14 -11.69
N ALA A 159 -9.45 -1.20 -10.91
CA ALA A 159 -10.10 -2.48 -11.16
C ALA A 159 -10.93 -2.91 -9.97
N THR A 160 -12.10 -3.50 -10.23
CA THR A 160 -12.89 -4.19 -9.21
C THR A 160 -12.69 -5.69 -9.33
N PHE A 161 -12.87 -6.39 -8.22
CA PHE A 161 -12.86 -7.85 -8.17
C PHE A 161 -13.83 -8.33 -7.09
N GLU A 162 -14.16 -9.60 -7.11
CA GLU A 162 -15.05 -10.25 -6.15
C GLU A 162 -14.33 -11.45 -5.54
N ILE A 163 -14.50 -11.64 -4.24
CA ILE A 163 -13.97 -12.79 -3.51
C ILE A 163 -15.15 -13.59 -2.98
N LYS A 164 -15.25 -14.84 -3.40
CA LYS A 164 -16.23 -15.79 -2.90
C LYS A 164 -15.59 -16.69 -1.86
N ILE A 165 -16.10 -16.64 -0.63
CA ILE A 165 -15.61 -17.43 0.49
C ILE A 165 -16.70 -18.42 0.89
N LYS A 166 -16.38 -19.73 0.90
CA LYS A 166 -17.30 -20.79 1.36
C LYS A 166 -16.73 -21.57 2.53
N THR A 167 -17.57 -21.79 3.53
CA THR A 167 -17.21 -22.44 4.80
C THR A 167 -17.68 -23.91 4.87
N GLU A 168 -17.54 -24.65 3.79
CA GLU A 168 -18.08 -26.03 3.67
C GLU A 168 -17.30 -27.06 4.51
N ASN A 169 -15.97 -26.91 4.65
CA ASN A 169 -15.09 -27.89 5.32
C ASN A 169 -14.43 -27.36 6.60
N VAL A 170 -15.04 -26.34 7.21
CA VAL A 170 -14.48 -25.64 8.38
C VAL A 170 -15.02 -26.22 9.70
N ARG A 171 -14.31 -25.98 10.80
CA ARG A 171 -14.75 -26.37 12.15
C ARG A 171 -15.15 -25.15 12.97
N ILE A 172 -16.14 -25.34 13.85
CA ILE A 172 -16.57 -24.29 14.78
C ILE A 172 -15.40 -23.91 15.69
N GLY A 173 -15.24 -22.60 15.93
CA GLY A 173 -14.15 -22.05 16.75
C GLY A 173 -12.87 -21.76 15.97
N GLU A 174 -12.73 -22.24 14.73
CA GLU A 174 -11.58 -21.91 13.89
C GLU A 174 -11.61 -20.45 13.42
N MET A 175 -10.41 -19.90 13.22
CA MET A 175 -10.21 -18.57 12.68
C MET A 175 -9.29 -18.62 11.47
N TYR A 176 -9.73 -18.02 10.38
CA TYR A 176 -9.03 -17.98 9.11
C TYR A 176 -8.60 -16.55 8.81
N TYR A 177 -7.30 -16.36 8.58
CA TYR A 177 -6.72 -15.10 8.10
C TYR A 177 -6.43 -15.25 6.61
N ILE A 178 -7.36 -14.82 5.78
CA ILE A 178 -7.28 -14.93 4.31
C ILE A 178 -6.55 -13.69 3.78
N TYR A 179 -5.38 -13.88 3.20
CA TYR A 179 -4.62 -12.83 2.54
C TYR A 179 -4.98 -12.81 1.06
N ILE A 180 -5.38 -11.63 0.58
CA ILE A 180 -5.63 -11.35 -0.83
C ILE A 180 -4.45 -10.56 -1.33
N VAL A 181 -3.68 -11.16 -2.24
CA VAL A 181 -2.41 -10.63 -2.76
C VAL A 181 -2.58 -10.26 -4.22
N ALA A 182 -2.25 -9.01 -4.56
CA ALA A 182 -2.10 -8.54 -5.93
C ALA A 182 -0.62 -8.56 -6.30
N LEU A 183 -0.27 -9.28 -7.37
CA LEU A 183 1.07 -9.37 -7.94
C LEU A 183 1.10 -8.60 -9.26
N GLY A 184 1.73 -7.43 -9.28
CA GLY A 184 1.86 -6.62 -10.49
C GLY A 184 3.02 -7.11 -11.37
N GLU A 185 2.85 -7.08 -12.69
CA GLU A 185 3.78 -7.65 -13.67
C GLU A 185 5.23 -7.16 -13.53
N ASN A 186 5.47 -5.89 -13.20
CA ASN A 186 6.86 -5.40 -13.01
C ASN A 186 7.38 -5.57 -11.55
N GLY A 187 6.79 -6.47 -10.77
CA GLY A 187 7.28 -6.88 -9.43
C GLY A 187 6.69 -6.22 -8.17
N TRP A 188 5.78 -5.24 -8.28
CA TRP A 188 5.10 -4.67 -7.10
C TRP A 188 4.09 -5.65 -6.53
N LYS A 189 3.83 -5.50 -5.23
CA LYS A 189 2.88 -6.33 -4.53
C LYS A 189 2.01 -5.47 -3.63
N SER A 190 0.77 -5.89 -3.47
CA SER A 190 -0.12 -5.37 -2.44
C SER A 190 -0.83 -6.52 -1.80
N TRP A 191 -1.16 -6.37 -0.53
CA TRP A 191 -1.96 -7.36 0.16
C TRP A 191 -2.90 -6.71 1.17
N ALA A 192 -4.06 -7.32 1.29
CA ALA A 192 -5.12 -6.99 2.24
C ALA A 192 -5.63 -8.29 2.87
N ARG A 193 -6.35 -8.21 3.99
CA ARG A 193 -6.72 -9.39 4.78
C ARG A 193 -8.21 -9.46 5.06
N ILE A 194 -8.77 -10.66 5.01
CA ILE A 194 -10.12 -10.96 5.47
C ILE A 194 -10.01 -11.96 6.60
N GLU A 195 -10.55 -11.61 7.76
CA GLU A 195 -10.65 -12.49 8.92
C GLU A 195 -12.02 -13.17 8.89
N VAL A 196 -12.03 -14.49 9.03
CA VAL A 196 -13.26 -15.28 9.12
C VAL A 196 -13.21 -16.14 10.37
N LYS A 197 -14.05 -15.81 11.34
CA LYS A 197 -14.25 -16.64 12.54
C LYS A 197 -15.46 -17.53 12.34
N ILE A 198 -15.26 -18.83 12.52
CA ILE A 198 -16.34 -19.81 12.41
C ILE A 198 -17.08 -19.92 13.73
N TRP A 199 -18.39 -19.69 13.68
CA TRP A 199 -19.28 -19.75 14.85
C TRP A 199 -20.49 -20.62 14.55
N GLY A 200 -21.10 -21.14 15.60
CA GLY A 200 -22.31 -21.92 15.48
C GLY A 200 -22.48 -22.79 16.70
N LEU A 201 -23.65 -23.41 16.81
CA LEU A 201 -23.87 -24.49 17.75
C LEU A 201 -23.37 -25.77 17.09
N GLU A 202 -22.51 -26.53 17.77
CA GLU A 202 -22.22 -27.90 17.33
C GLU A 202 -23.54 -28.65 17.26
N LYS A 203 -23.90 -29.15 16.07
CA LYS A 203 -24.97 -30.13 15.98
C LYS A 203 -24.43 -31.39 16.65
N THR A 204 -24.75 -31.57 17.93
CA THR A 204 -24.66 -32.87 18.58
C THR A 204 -25.63 -33.78 17.84
N SER A 205 -25.11 -34.65 16.99
CA SER A 205 -25.86 -35.75 16.42
C SER A 205 -26.33 -36.64 17.57
N HIS A 206 -27.61 -36.56 17.89
CA HIS A 206 -28.34 -37.52 18.72
C HIS A 206 -28.90 -38.64 17.84
#